data_AF-A0A5D0PNT6-F1
#
_entry.id   AF-A0A5D0PNT6-F1
#
_cell.length_a   1.000
_cell.length_b   1.000
_cell.length_c   1.000
_cell.angle_alpha   90.00
_cell.angle_beta   90.00
_cell.angle_gamma   90.00
#
_symmetry.space_group_name_H-M   'P 1'
#
loop_
_entity.id
_entity.type
_entity.pdbx_description
1 polymer ?
#
loop_
_entity_poly.entity_id
_entity_poly.type
_entity_poly.pdbx_seq_one_letter_code
_entity_poly.pdbx_strand_id
1 'polypeptide(L)'
;MLTLAKHANMLLMFLLELGVLASVAYWGFTVSPNWGVKLLAGLGGPALFIAAWALFGANGGANATYPLTGLARAALEILWFGGGALALYASGLVTSAVVFYALFILNAVLRFFWNEV
;
A
#
# COMPACT_ATOMS: atom_id res chain seq x y z
N MET A 1 -9.37 4.04 -26.40
CA MET A 1 -9.20 2.82 -25.57
C MET A 1 -8.01 2.93 -24.61
N LEU A 2 -6.81 3.32 -25.07
CA LEU A 2 -5.62 3.47 -24.22
C LEU A 2 -5.84 4.43 -23.02
N THR A 3 -6.47 5.59 -23.26
CA THR A 3 -6.79 6.55 -22.19
C THR A 3 -7.65 5.93 -21.08
N LEU A 4 -8.65 5.10 -21.42
CA LEU A 4 -9.50 4.44 -20.44
C LEU A 4 -8.70 3.46 -19.58
N ALA A 5 -7.78 2.70 -20.20
CA ALA A 5 -6.90 1.76 -19.49
C ALA A 5 -5.96 2.49 -18.49
N LYS A 6 -5.42 3.65 -18.88
CA LYS A 6 -4.64 4.51 -17.98
C LYS A 6 -5.42 4.97 -16.74
N HIS A 7 -6.64 5.48 -16.95
CA HIS A 7 -7.51 5.89 -15.84
C HIS A 7 -7.89 4.71 -14.93
N ALA A 8 -8.17 3.54 -15.51
CA ALA A 8 -8.43 2.33 -14.73
C ALA A 8 -7.21 1.90 -13.90
N ASN A 9 -6.00 2.04 -14.43
CA ASN A 9 -4.77 1.73 -13.72
C ASN A 9 -4.51 2.70 -12.56
N MET A 10 -4.78 4.00 -12.75
CA MET A 10 -4.71 4.98 -11.65
C MET A 10 -5.75 4.69 -10.56
N LEU A 11 -6.98 4.32 -10.94
CA LEU A 11 -8.00 3.91 -9.98
C LEU A 11 -7.57 2.65 -9.21
N LEU A 12 -7.01 1.65 -9.90
CA LEU A 12 -6.47 0.46 -9.26
C LEU A 12 -5.38 0.82 -8.25
N MET A 13 -4.45 1.71 -8.60
CA MET A 13 -3.42 2.17 -7.67
C MET A 13 -4.03 2.78 -6.41
N PHE A 14 -5.00 3.69 -6.55
CA PHE A 14 -5.68 4.29 -5.40
C PHE A 14 -6.39 3.24 -4.52
N LEU A 15 -7.08 2.28 -5.14
CA LEU A 15 -7.72 1.17 -4.41
C LEU A 15 -6.69 0.30 -3.68
N LEU A 16 -5.52 0.06 -4.28
CA LEU A 16 -4.42 -0.65 -3.62
C LEU A 16 -3.88 0.16 -2.43
N GLU A 17 -3.73 1.47 -2.54
CA GLU A 17 -3.30 2.33 -1.43
C GLU A 17 -4.26 2.22 -0.22
N LEU A 18 -5.57 2.32 -0.48
CA LEU A 18 -6.59 2.10 0.55
C LEU A 18 -6.56 0.66 1.09
N GLY A 19 -6.33 -0.30 0.20
CA GLY A 19 -6.22 -1.71 0.54
C GLY A 19 -5.07 -2.01 1.50
N VAL A 20 -3.93 -1.31 1.39
CA VAL A 20 -2.83 -1.42 2.37
C VAL A 20 -3.32 -1.07 3.77
N LEU A 21 -4.00 0.07 3.93
CA LEU A 21 -4.50 0.52 5.23
C LEU A 21 -5.53 -0.45 5.81
N ALA A 22 -6.46 -0.92 4.98
CA ALA A 22 -7.44 -1.92 5.39
C ALA A 22 -6.77 -3.24 5.83
N SER A 23 -5.74 -3.67 5.09
CA SER A 23 -4.97 -4.89 5.38
C SER A 23 -4.23 -4.81 6.71
N VAL A 24 -3.53 -3.69 6.96
CA VAL A 24 -2.79 -3.46 8.19
C VAL A 24 -3.74 -3.33 9.38
N ALA A 25 -4.86 -2.62 9.22
CA ALA A 25 -5.88 -2.53 10.27
C ALA A 25 -6.45 -3.91 10.61
N TYR A 26 -6.86 -4.68 9.59
CA TYR A 26 -7.42 -6.01 9.76
C TYR A 26 -6.45 -6.95 10.49
N TRP A 27 -5.19 -6.98 10.06
CA TRP A 27 -4.14 -7.73 10.75
C TRP A 27 -4.00 -7.27 12.21
N GLY A 28 -3.91 -5.96 12.45
CA GLY A 28 -3.73 -5.43 13.80
C GLY A 28 -4.88 -5.78 14.75
N PHE A 29 -6.13 -5.86 14.27
CA PHE A 29 -7.27 -6.30 15.08
C PHE A 29 -7.40 -7.82 15.25
N THR A 30 -6.65 -8.61 14.48
CA THR A 30 -6.70 -10.09 14.50
C THR A 30 -5.44 -10.74 15.08
N VAL A 31 -4.33 -10.01 15.21
CA VAL A 31 -3.01 -10.54 15.63
C VAL A 31 -2.97 -11.09 17.07
N SER A 32 -3.85 -10.63 17.96
CA SER A 32 -3.83 -11.03 19.37
C SER A 32 -5.22 -10.99 19.98
N PRO A 33 -5.57 -11.87 20.94
CA PRO A 33 -6.80 -11.74 21.72
C PRO A 33 -6.75 -10.59 22.74
N ASN A 34 -5.57 -10.09 23.10
CA ASN A 34 -5.43 -8.99 24.06
C ASN A 34 -5.92 -7.67 23.47
N TRP A 35 -6.87 -7.03 24.14
CA TRP A 35 -7.49 -5.80 23.66
C TRP A 35 -6.51 -4.63 23.50
N GLY A 36 -5.55 -4.47 24.42
CA GLY A 36 -4.52 -3.44 24.33
C GLY A 36 -3.63 -3.62 23.10
N VAL A 37 -3.23 -4.86 22.80
CA VAL A 37 -2.45 -5.19 21.60
C VAL A 37 -3.27 -4.95 20.33
N LYS A 38 -4.55 -5.33 20.31
CA LYS A 38 -5.45 -5.07 19.16
C LYS A 38 -5.57 -3.60 18.85
N LEU A 39 -5.81 -2.76 19.86
CA LEU A 39 -5.94 -1.33 19.65
C LEU A 39 -4.63 -0.71 19.19
N LEU A 40 -3.51 -1.11 19.81
CA LEU A 40 -2.20 -0.60 19.44
C LEU A 40 -1.82 -0.98 18.00
N ALA A 41 -1.98 -2.24 17.61
CA ALA A 41 -1.64 -2.69 16.27
C ALA A 41 -2.66 -2.25 15.22
N GLY A 42 -3.96 -2.37 15.51
CA GLY A 42 -5.06 -2.06 14.59
C GLY A 42 -5.24 -0.58 14.29
N LEU A 43 -4.87 0.32 15.21
CA LEU A 43 -4.87 1.76 14.98
C LEU A 43 -3.47 2.31 14.72
N GLY A 44 -2.48 1.87 15.50
CA GLY A 44 -1.10 2.30 15.36
C GLY A 44 -0.47 1.85 14.04
N GLY A 45 -0.79 0.64 13.56
CA GLY A 45 -0.31 0.16 12.25
C GLY A 45 -0.73 1.07 11.10
N PRO A 46 -2.04 1.31 10.88
CA PRO A 46 -2.50 2.25 9.86
C PRO A 46 -1.96 3.67 10.06
N ALA A 47 -1.90 4.15 11.30
CA ALA A 47 -1.36 5.48 11.60
C ALA A 47 0.12 5.62 11.19
N LEU A 48 0.95 4.60 11.47
CA LEU A 48 2.35 4.56 11.05
C LEU A 48 2.50 4.56 9.54
N PHE A 49 1.66 3.79 8.85
CA PHE A 49 1.62 3.78 7.39
C PHE A 49 1.23 5.18 6.87
N ILE A 50 0.10 5.73 7.30
CA ILE A 50 -0.34 7.07 6.90
C ILE A 50 0.77 8.12 7.10
N ALA A 51 1.45 8.09 8.25
CA ALA A 51 2.55 9.00 8.54
C ALA A 51 3.73 8.79 7.57
N ALA A 52 4.16 7.55 7.33
CA ALA A 52 5.24 7.26 6.39
C ALA A 52 4.89 7.72 4.97
N TRP A 53 3.65 7.49 4.50
CA TRP A 53 3.22 7.92 3.18
C TRP A 53 3.13 9.45 3.10
N ALA A 54 2.60 10.11 4.12
CA ALA A 54 2.54 11.57 4.19
C ALA A 54 3.93 12.20 4.12
N LEU A 55 4.90 11.61 4.83
CA LEU A 55 6.27 12.12 4.89
C LEU A 55 7.03 11.91 3.58
N PHE A 56 6.89 10.76 2.93
CA PHE A 56 7.79 10.36 1.84
C PHE A 56 7.13 10.23 0.46
N GLY A 57 5.81 10.08 0.41
CA GLY A 57 5.11 9.66 -0.81
C GLY A 57 3.86 10.44 -1.20
N ALA A 58 3.46 11.44 -0.42
CA ALA A 58 2.25 12.20 -0.68
C ALA A 58 2.23 12.88 -2.05
N ASN A 59 1.12 12.68 -2.79
CA ASN A 59 0.87 13.25 -4.12
C ASN A 59 2.02 13.00 -5.13
N GLY A 60 2.48 11.75 -5.26
CA GLY A 60 3.60 11.42 -6.14
C GLY A 60 4.93 12.06 -5.71
N GLY A 61 5.04 12.45 -4.43
CA GLY A 61 6.17 13.19 -3.89
C GLY A 61 5.98 14.70 -3.85
N ALA A 62 5.04 15.28 -4.61
CA ALA A 62 4.88 16.74 -4.68
C ALA A 62 4.45 17.38 -3.34
N ASN A 63 3.71 16.64 -2.51
CA ASN A 63 3.26 17.11 -1.20
C ASN A 63 3.96 16.39 -0.04
N ALA A 64 4.96 15.56 -0.34
CA ALA A 64 5.74 14.85 0.67
C ALA A 64 6.67 15.84 1.38
N THR A 65 6.81 15.73 2.71
CA THR A 65 7.79 16.53 3.46
C THR A 65 9.22 16.24 3.02
N TYR A 66 9.49 14.98 2.70
CA TYR A 66 10.79 14.47 2.25
C TYR A 66 10.58 13.66 0.96
N PRO A 67 10.44 14.31 -0.19
CA PRO A 67 10.15 13.63 -1.45
C PRO A 67 11.27 12.66 -1.82
N LEU A 68 10.91 11.38 -1.98
CA LEU A 68 11.82 10.36 -2.47
C LEU A 68 11.71 10.25 -3.99
N THR A 69 12.84 10.04 -4.67
CA THR A 69 12.92 9.87 -6.12
C THR A 69 13.70 8.60 -6.47
N GLY A 70 13.55 8.14 -7.72
CA GLY A 70 14.28 6.99 -8.26
C GLY A 70 14.13 5.72 -7.40
N LEU A 71 15.26 5.08 -7.08
CA LEU A 71 15.28 3.82 -6.31
C LEU A 71 14.67 3.94 -4.91
N ALA A 72 14.82 5.10 -4.25
CA ALA A 72 14.26 5.32 -2.93
C ALA A 72 12.73 5.35 -2.96
N ARG A 73 12.14 5.94 -4.02
CA ARG A 73 10.70 5.92 -4.26
C ARG A 73 10.19 4.50 -4.51
N ALA A 74 10.90 3.74 -5.35
CA ALA A 74 10.56 2.34 -5.61
C ALA A 74 10.61 1.49 -4.33
N ALA A 75 11.62 1.69 -3.48
CA ALA A 75 11.72 1.01 -2.18
C ALA A 75 10.54 1.36 -1.26
N LEU A 76 10.14 2.63 -1.19
CA LEU A 76 8.96 3.06 -0.43
C LEU A 76 7.68 2.37 -0.92
N GLU A 77 7.44 2.32 -2.23
CA GLU A 77 6.27 1.63 -2.78
C GLU A 77 6.29 0.13 -2.46
N ILE A 78 7.44 -0.53 -2.60
CA ILE A 78 7.59 -1.95 -2.26
C ILE A 78 7.29 -2.18 -0.77
N LEU A 79 7.79 -1.32 0.13
CA LEU A 79 7.51 -1.42 1.56
C LEU A 79 6.03 -1.15 1.88
N TRP A 80 5.40 -0.21 1.18
CA TRP A 80 4.00 0.13 1.34
C TRP A 80 3.08 -1.02 0.93
N PHE A 81 3.14 -1.40 -0.35
CA PHE A 81 2.26 -2.43 -0.91
C PHE A 81 2.66 -3.82 -0.43
N GLY A 82 3.96 -4.09 -0.28
CA GLY A 82 4.45 -5.32 0.33
C GLY A 82 4.04 -5.43 1.80
N GLY A 83 4.06 -4.34 2.56
CA GLY A 83 3.58 -4.29 3.94
C GLY A 83 2.09 -4.65 4.05
N GLY A 84 1.25 -4.11 3.16
CA GLY A 84 -0.16 -4.49 3.07
C GLY A 84 -0.36 -5.98 2.74
N ALA A 85 0.36 -6.50 1.76
CA ALA A 85 0.31 -7.92 1.41
C ALA A 85 0.78 -8.83 2.56
N LEU A 86 1.86 -8.45 3.25
CA LEU A 86 2.37 -9.17 4.40
C LEU A 86 1.37 -9.16 5.57
N ALA A 87 0.65 -8.06 5.79
CA ALA A 87 -0.42 -7.99 6.79
C ALA A 87 -1.57 -8.95 6.46
N LEU A 88 -2.02 -9.01 5.20
CA LEU A 88 -3.01 -10.01 4.76
C LEU A 88 -2.50 -11.44 4.97
N TYR A 89 -1.26 -11.71 4.60
CA TYR A 89 -0.67 -13.03 4.79
C TYR A 89 -0.59 -13.41 6.27
N ALA A 90 -0.11 -12.50 7.12
CA ALA A 90 0.02 -12.70 8.55
C ALA A 90 -1.32 -12.85 9.29
N SER A 91 -2.42 -12.36 8.70
CA SER A 91 -3.78 -12.57 9.20
C SER A 91 -4.44 -13.87 8.68
N GLY A 92 -3.70 -14.69 7.92
CA GLY A 92 -4.18 -15.96 7.36
C GLY A 92 -4.90 -15.83 6.01
N LEU A 93 -5.08 -14.61 5.48
CA LEU A 93 -5.74 -14.35 4.20
C LEU A 93 -4.76 -14.48 3.02
N VAL A 94 -4.17 -15.67 2.87
CA VAL A 94 -3.07 -15.92 1.91
C VAL A 94 -3.50 -15.62 0.46
N THR A 95 -4.68 -16.09 0.04
CA THR A 95 -5.18 -15.82 -1.33
C THR A 95 -5.33 -14.33 -1.59
N SER A 96 -5.87 -13.58 -0.63
CA SER A 96 -6.02 -12.12 -0.74
C SER A 96 -4.66 -11.44 -0.81
N ALA A 97 -3.68 -11.87 -0.03
CA ALA A 97 -2.31 -11.35 -0.06
C ALA A 97 -1.66 -11.52 -1.43
N VAL A 98 -1.77 -12.72 -2.02
CA VAL A 98 -1.20 -13.03 -3.34
C VAL A 98 -1.87 -12.21 -4.43
N VAL A 99 -3.21 -12.15 -4.44
CA VAL A 99 -3.97 -11.35 -5.42
C VAL A 99 -3.62 -9.87 -5.29
N PHE A 100 -3.58 -9.35 -4.07
CA PHE A 100 -3.24 -7.95 -3.80
C PHE A 100 -1.84 -7.61 -4.33
N TYR A 101 -0.84 -8.43 -4.01
CA TYR A 101 0.54 -8.19 -4.45
C TYR A 101 0.70 -8.34 -5.96
N ALA A 102 0.02 -9.32 -6.58
CA ALA A 102 0.02 -9.48 -8.03
C ALA A 102 -0.60 -8.27 -8.75
N LEU A 103 -1.71 -7.74 -8.22
CA LEU A 103 -2.33 -6.50 -8.74
C LEU A 103 -1.40 -5.30 -8.60
N PHE A 104 -0.66 -5.19 -7.50
CA PHE A 104 0.38 -4.16 -7.34
C PHE A 104 1.48 -4.29 -8.39
N ILE A 105 2.03 -5.48 -8.62
CA ILE A 105 3.07 -5.69 -9.64
C ILE A 105 2.54 -5.33 -11.03
N LEU A 106 1.34 -5.78 -11.38
CA LEU A 106 0.70 -5.42 -12.64
C LEU A 106 0.56 -3.90 -12.78
N ASN A 107 0.07 -3.23 -11.75
CA ASN A 107 -0.10 -1.78 -11.73
C ASN A 107 1.24 -1.06 -11.92
N ALA A 108 2.28 -1.44 -11.17
CA ALA A 108 3.61 -0.84 -11.24
C ALA A 108 4.25 -1.00 -12.62
N VAL A 109 4.13 -2.19 -13.22
CA VAL A 109 4.61 -2.46 -14.58
C VAL A 109 3.89 -1.58 -15.60
N LEU A 110 2.57 -1.46 -15.52
CA LEU A 110 1.80 -0.60 -16.43
C LEU A 110 2.17 0.88 -16.27
N ARG A 111 2.33 1.37 -15.02
CA ARG A 111 2.76 2.75 -14.75
C ARG A 111 4.13 3.04 -15.36
N PHE A 112 5.06 2.09 -15.25
CA PHE A 112 6.39 2.19 -15.85
C PHE A 112 6.32 2.29 -17.38
N PHE A 113 5.56 1.41 -18.05
CA PHE A 113 5.43 1.44 -19.51
C PHE A 113 4.68 2.67 -20.04
N TRP A 114 3.79 3.26 -19.25
CA TRP A 114 2.99 4.41 -19.66
C TRP A 114 3.54 5.77 -19.21
N ASN A 115 4.69 5.79 -18.54
CA ASN A 115 5.32 6.98 -17.93
C ASN A 115 4.36 7.70 -16.96
N GLU A 116 3.72 6.93 -16.08
CA GLU A 116 2.84 7.40 -14.99
C GLU A 116 3.54 7.33 -13.62
N VAL A 117 4.87 7.31 -13.61
CA VAL A 117 5.74 7.21 -12.42
C VAL A 117 6.23 8.58 -12.01
#